data_AF-A0A7J3SLC4-F1
#
_entry.id   AF-A0A7J3SLC4-F1
#
_cell.length_a   1.000
_cell.length_b   1.000
_cell.length_c   1.000
_cell.angle_alpha   90.00
_cell.angle_beta   90.00
_cell.angle_gamma   90.00
#
_symmetry.space_group_name_H-M   'P 1'
#
loop_
_entity.id
_entity.type
_entity.pdbx_description
1 polymer ?
#
loop_
_entity_poly.entity_id
_entity_poly.type
_entity_poly.pdbx_seq_one_letter_code
_entity_poly.pdbx_strand_id
1 'polypeptide(L)' 'MSRKEVKNQLKRFFLYQIPFFAIGLFLIVLGSIFGVEKNQGLVLFIAGATVLVLSPSISLYILVKIRKKKSNDDSSS' A
#
# COMPACT_ATOMS: atom_id res chain seq x y z
N MET A 1 1.31 0.85 -25.84
CA MET A 1 1.75 0.26 -24.55
C MET A 1 1.78 -1.25 -24.71
N SER A 2 2.94 -1.89 -24.58
CA SER A 2 3.06 -3.33 -24.81
C SER A 2 2.39 -4.12 -23.68
N ARG A 3 1.74 -5.27 -23.96
CA ARG A 3 1.17 -6.16 -22.93
C ARG A 3 2.21 -6.53 -21.85
N LYS A 4 3.51 -6.57 -22.21
CA LYS A 4 4.62 -6.82 -21.26
C LYS A 4 4.83 -5.67 -20.27
N GLU A 5 4.68 -4.41 -20.69
CA GLU A 5 4.81 -3.24 -19.82
C GLU A 5 3.66 -3.13 -18.83
N VAL A 6 2.43 -3.41 -19.27
CA VAL A 6 1.23 -3.41 -18.41
C VAL A 6 1.37 -4.45 -17.30
N LYS A 7 1.80 -5.68 -17.63
CA LYS A 7 2.09 -6.72 -16.64
C LYS A 7 3.16 -6.29 -15.63
N ASN A 8 4.21 -5.61 -16.09
CA ASN A 8 5.29 -5.17 -15.21
C ASN A 8 4.84 -4.04 -14.26
N GLN A 9 3.96 -3.14 -14.72
CA GLN A 9 3.38 -2.09 -13.87
C GLN A 9 2.43 -2.66 -12.82
N LEU A 10 1.56 -3.59 -13.22
CA LEU A 10 0.69 -4.34 -12.29
C LEU A 10 1.53 -5.08 -11.24
N LYS A 11 2.59 -5.78 -11.66
CA LYS A 11 3.47 -6.49 -10.73
C LYS A 11 4.08 -5.53 -9.70
N ARG A 12 4.58 -4.37 -10.14
CA ARG A 12 5.13 -3.35 -9.23
C ARG A 12 4.07 -2.78 -8.29
N PHE A 13 2.88 -2.51 -8.79
CA PHE A 13 1.75 -2.05 -7.97
C PHE A 13 1.47 -3.02 -6.82
N PHE A 14 1.27 -4.30 -7.11
CA PHE A 14 1.06 -5.32 -6.07
C PHE A 14 2.26 -5.46 -5.13
N LEU A 15 3.49 -5.36 -5.64
CA LEU A 15 4.69 -5.43 -4.81
C LEU A 15 4.73 -4.32 -3.76
N TYR A 16 4.33 -3.09 -4.14
CA TYR A 16 4.22 -1.97 -3.20
C TYR A 16 3.05 -2.11 -2.23
N GLN A 17 2.06 -2.93 -2.56
CA GLN A 17 0.86 -3.13 -1.75
C GLN A 17 1.10 -4.08 -0.57
N ILE A 18 1.95 -5.11 -0.76
CA ILE A 18 2.32 -6.13 0.24
C ILE A 18 2.69 -5.55 1.62
N PRO A 19 3.62 -4.58 1.74
CA PRO A 19 4.00 -4.05 3.06
C PRO A 19 2.84 -3.35 3.77
N PHE A 20 2.01 -2.59 3.06
CA PHE A 20 0.83 -1.96 3.66
C PHE A 20 -0.22 -3.00 4.08
N PHE A 21 -0.39 -4.06 3.27
CA PHE A 21 -1.25 -5.18 3.64
C PHE A 21 -0.77 -5.88 4.90
N ALA A 22 0.53 -6.16 5.00
CA ALA A 22 1.13 -6.78 6.17
C ALA A 22 0.92 -5.93 7.44
N ILE A 23 1.14 -4.62 7.35
CA ILE A 23 0.93 -3.68 8.47
C ILE A 23 -0.56 -3.62 8.85
N GLY A 24 -1.45 -3.48 7.86
CA GLY A 24 -2.89 -3.39 8.10
C GLY A 24 -3.44 -4.66 8.76
N LEU A 25 -3.07 -5.84 8.24
CA LEU A 25 -3.41 -7.14 8.84
C LEU A 25 -2.84 -7.30 10.24
N PHE A 26 -1.58 -6.92 10.45
CA PHE A 26 -0.95 -6.99 11.76
C PHE A 26 -1.72 -6.17 12.80
N LEU A 27 -2.11 -4.93 12.47
CA LEU A 27 -2.89 -4.07 13.35
C LEU A 27 -4.30 -4.61 13.62
N ILE A 28 -4.95 -5.21 12.62
CA ILE A 28 -6.26 -5.85 12.79
C ILE A 28 -6.16 -7.05 13.73
N VAL A 29 -5.19 -7.94 13.51
CA VAL A 29 -4.97 -9.11 14.36
C VAL A 29 -4.63 -8.67 15.79
N LEU A 30 -3.77 -7.67 15.94
CA LEU A 30 -3.40 -7.12 17.23
C LEU A 30 -4.64 -6.51 17.93
N GLY A 31 -5.44 -5.70 17.22
CA GLY A 31 -6.67 -5.13 17.75
C GLY A 31 -7.67 -6.19 18.21
N SER A 32 -7.79 -7.30 17.47
CA SER A 32 -8.61 -8.46 17.86
C SER A 32 -8.09 -9.14 19.13
N ILE A 33 -6.76 -9.28 19.28
CA ILE A 33 -6.14 -9.88 20.48
C ILE A 33 -6.35 -8.99 21.72
N PHE A 34 -6.22 -7.67 21.59
CA PHE A 34 -6.46 -6.73 22.69
C PHE A 34 -7.95 -6.62 23.07
N GLY A 35 -8.84 -7.12 22.21
CA GLY A 35 -10.30 -7.09 22.37
C GLY A 35 -10.88 -5.84 21.74
N VAL A 36 -11.67 -6.03 20.68
CA VAL A 36 -12.32 -4.94 19.92
C VAL A 36 -13.34 -4.15 20.73
N GLU A 37 -13.80 -4.73 21.85
CA GLU A 37 -14.69 -4.06 22.81
C GLU A 37 -13.96 -3.03 23.67
N LYS A 38 -12.63 -3.15 23.80
CA LYS A 38 -11.81 -2.17 24.51
C LYS A 38 -11.43 -1.06 23.54
N ASN A 39 -11.46 0.18 24.02
CA ASN A 39 -11.09 1.36 23.21
C ASN A 39 -9.74 1.18 22.47
N GLN A 40 -8.75 0.57 23.11
CA GLN A 40 -7.44 0.33 22.49
C GLN A 40 -7.50 -0.67 21.32
N GLY A 41 -8.24 -1.79 21.48
CA GLY A 41 -8.41 -2.79 20.43
C GLY A 41 -9.22 -2.25 19.25
N LEU A 42 -10.27 -1.47 19.54
CA LEU A 42 -11.07 -0.80 18.52
C LEU A 42 -10.23 0.17 17.67
N VAL A 43 -9.39 1.00 18.32
CA VAL A 43 -8.51 1.95 17.62
C VAL A 43 -7.51 1.22 16.72
N LEU A 44 -6.89 0.14 17.22
CA LEU A 44 -5.97 -0.68 16.42
C LEU A 44 -6.66 -1.32 15.22
N PHE A 45 -7.88 -1.85 15.42
CA PHE A 45 -8.67 -2.45 14.37
C PHE A 45 -9.04 -1.43 13.28
N ILE A 46 -9.55 -0.26 13.67
CA ILE A 46 -9.90 0.83 12.75
C ILE A 46 -8.65 1.32 12.01
N ALA A 47 -7.52 1.50 12.72
CA ALA A 47 -6.27 1.92 12.11
C ALA A 47 -5.79 0.90 11.06
N GLY A 48 -5.81 -0.39 11.39
CA GLY A 48 -5.46 -1.45 10.46
C GLY A 48 -6.37 -1.52 9.24
N ALA A 49 -7.68 -1.43 9.44
CA ALA A 49 -8.66 -1.36 8.35
C ALA A 49 -8.43 -0.13 7.45
N THR A 50 -8.15 1.02 8.04
CA THR A 50 -7.85 2.26 7.31
C THR A 50 -6.60 2.12 6.45
N VAL A 51 -5.54 1.48 6.98
CA VAL A 51 -4.32 1.19 6.22
C VAL A 51 -4.62 0.29 5.02
N LEU A 52 -5.47 -0.72 5.17
CA LEU A 52 -5.87 -1.59 4.05
C LEU A 52 -6.66 -0.84 2.97
N VAL A 53 -7.55 0.07 3.36
CA VAL A 53 -8.33 0.87 2.40
C VAL A 53 -7.45 1.89 1.67
N LEU A 54 -6.49 2.51 2.37
CA LEU A 54 -5.61 3.53 1.77
C LEU A 54 -4.43 2.93 0.98
N SER A 55 -4.09 1.67 1.24
CA SER A 55 -2.99 0.95 0.60
C SER A 55 -2.98 1.08 -0.94
N PRO A 56 -4.07 0.82 -1.68
CA PRO A 56 -4.09 0.95 -3.13
C PRO A 56 -3.76 2.37 -3.62
N SER A 57 -4.31 3.38 -2.94
CA SER A 57 -4.08 4.80 -3.29
C SER A 57 -2.61 5.19 -3.09
N ILE A 58 -2.00 4.73 -1.99
CA ILE A 58 -0.59 4.97 -1.69
C ILE A 58 0.31 4.25 -2.72
N SER A 59 0.00 3.00 -3.04
CA SER A 59 0.76 2.24 -4.05
C SER A 59 0.67 2.87 -5.45
N LEU A 60 -0.48 3.40 -5.85
CA LEU A 60 -0.64 4.17 -7.09
C LEU A 60 0.21 5.45 -7.07
N TYR A 61 0.15 6.21 -5.97
CA TYR A 61 0.90 7.45 -5.83
C TYR A 61 2.42 7.22 -5.94
N ILE A 62 2.94 6.19 -5.27
CA ILE A 62 4.36 5.80 -5.35
C ILE A 62 4.73 5.45 -6.80
N LEU A 63 3.90 4.66 -7.48
CA LEU A 63 4.16 4.23 -8.85
C LEU A 63 4.19 5.41 -9.83
N VAL A 64 3.26 6.36 -9.69
CA VAL A 64 3.23 7.60 -10.49
C VAL A 64 4.47 8.46 -10.21
N LYS A 65 4.85 8.62 -8.93
CA LYS A 65 6.01 9.43 -8.54
C LYS A 65 7.32 8.85 -9.08
N ILE A 66 7.50 7.53 -9.00
CA ILE A 66 8.68 6.84 -9.55
C ILE A 66 8.74 7.02 -11.07
N ARG A 67 7.59 6.93 -11.76
CA ARG A 67 7.53 7.12 -13.22
C ARG A 67 7.92 8.54 -13.64
N LYS A 68 7.43 9.57 -12.91
CA LYS A 68 7.81 10.97 -13.14
C LYS A 68 9.30 11.21 -12.90
N LYS A 69 9.84 10.66 -11.81
CA LYS A 69 11.29 10.79 -11.50
C LYS A 69 12.15 10.20 -12.62
N LYS A 70 11.82 8.98 -13.08
CA LYS A 70 12.55 8.33 -14.17
C LYS A 70 12.53 9.17 -15.45
N SER A 71 11.38 9.77 -15.79
CA SER A 71 11.25 10.63 -16.98
C SER A 71 12.13 11.88 -16.93
N ASN A 72 12.36 12.47 -15.75
CA ASN A 72 13.20 13.65 -15.60
C ASN A 72 14.70 13.31 -15.71
N ASP A 73 15.12 12.17 -15.16
CA ASP A 73 16.52 11.71 -15.25
C ASP A 73 16.90 11.39 -16.71
N ASP A 74 16.00 10.75 -17.46
CA ASP A 74 16.20 10.39 -18.88
C ASP A 74 16.24 11.64 -19.81
N SER A 75 15.63 12.77 -19.41
CA SER A 75 15.66 14.03 -20.17
C SER A 75 16.87 14.93 -19.87
N SER A 76 17.69 14.55 -18.89
CA SER A 76 18.84 15.34 -18.41
C SER A 76 20.20 14.82 -18.91
N SER A 77 20.19 13.81 -19.79
CA SER A 77 21.38 13.17 -20.40
C SER A 77 21.37 13.35 -21.91
#